data_AF-B8L0X4-F1
#
_entry.id   AF-B8L0X4-F1
#
_cell.length_a   1.000
_cell.length_b   1.000
_cell.length_c   1.000
_cell.angle_alpha   90.00
_cell.angle_beta   90.00
_cell.angle_gamma   90.00
#
_symmetry.space_group_name_H-M   'P 1'
#
loop_
_entity.id
_entity.type
_entity.pdbx_description
1 polymer ?
#
loop_
_entity_poly.entity_id
_entity_poly.type
_entity_poly.pdbx_seq_one_letter_code
_entity_poly.pdbx_strand_id
1 'polypeptide(L)'
;MQRQRWQGQLADDPEPLIRAHRPPSLSGLVNAARFRQIAAERIDQDGSAVESAVLALQPVAGLRAEQTLQQLRIRRQGDLACVYRGQVRLFLFGCRRDAVEQALGNLFRLPWRELFDGYQRLAEYDIAAMNPSGSDPDVELLPEAPVALPAVAPVREAPAVVAPKPLRLGDTA
;
A
#
# COMPACT_ATOMS: atom_id res chain seq x y z
N MET A 1 5.59 -37.02 -3.63
CA MET A 1 5.18 -36.01 -2.63
C MET A 1 4.56 -36.76 -1.45
N GLN A 2 5.29 -36.90 -0.34
CA GLN A 2 4.80 -37.58 0.88
C GLN A 2 3.62 -36.81 1.50
N ARG A 3 2.71 -37.55 2.14
CA ARG A 3 1.48 -37.08 2.83
C ARG A 3 1.78 -36.06 3.94
N GLN A 4 2.01 -34.80 3.62
CA GLN A 4 1.85 -33.73 4.60
C GLN A 4 0.36 -33.45 4.80
N ARG A 5 -0.17 -33.81 5.98
CA ARG A 5 -1.47 -33.34 6.45
C ARG A 5 -1.26 -31.97 7.09
N TRP A 6 -1.90 -30.96 6.52
CA TRP A 6 -1.94 -29.63 7.13
C TRP A 6 -2.65 -29.72 8.48
N GLN A 7 -1.99 -29.25 9.54
CA GLN A 7 -2.48 -29.25 10.93
C GLN A 7 -2.88 -27.85 11.41
N GLY A 8 -2.97 -26.86 10.51
CA GLY A 8 -3.37 -25.52 10.89
C GLY A 8 -4.85 -25.47 11.29
N GLN A 9 -5.20 -24.51 12.15
CA GLN A 9 -6.58 -24.10 12.36
C GLN A 9 -6.92 -23.03 11.33
N LEU A 10 -7.93 -23.31 10.49
CA LEU A 10 -8.54 -22.27 9.67
C LEU A 10 -9.49 -21.51 10.58
N ALA A 11 -9.43 -20.18 10.59
CA ALA A 11 -10.41 -19.39 11.33
C ALA A 11 -11.82 -19.70 10.81
N ASP A 12 -12.80 -19.76 11.70
CA ASP A 12 -14.20 -20.06 11.34
C ASP A 12 -14.79 -19.00 10.41
N ASP A 13 -14.33 -17.75 10.53
CA ASP A 13 -14.61 -16.66 9.60
C ASP A 13 -13.34 -16.27 8.80
N PRO A 14 -13.31 -16.46 7.48
CA PRO A 14 -12.18 -16.08 6.64
C PRO A 14 -12.12 -14.58 6.31
N GLU A 15 -13.19 -13.81 6.56
CA GLU A 15 -13.31 -12.42 6.10
C GLU A 15 -12.21 -11.48 6.67
N PRO A 16 -11.79 -11.58 7.96
CA PRO A 16 -10.68 -10.79 8.47
C PRO A 16 -9.36 -11.04 7.73
N LEU A 17 -9.07 -12.31 7.41
CA LEU A 17 -7.88 -12.70 6.65
C LEU A 17 -7.95 -12.15 5.23
N ILE A 18 -9.08 -12.30 4.54
CA ILE A 18 -9.28 -11.77 3.19
C ILE A 18 -9.08 -10.25 3.16
N ARG A 19 -9.57 -9.52 4.16
CA ARG A 19 -9.44 -8.06 4.27
C ARG A 19 -7.99 -7.61 4.51
N ALA A 20 -7.25 -8.36 5.32
CA ALA A 20 -5.83 -8.11 5.54
C ALA A 20 -5.01 -8.25 4.24
N HIS A 21 -5.41 -9.17 3.36
CA HIS A 21 -4.78 -9.38 2.05
C HIS A 21 -5.23 -8.42 0.95
N ARG A 22 -6.33 -7.67 1.13
CA ARG A 22 -6.77 -6.66 0.14
C ARG A 22 -6.01 -5.34 0.29
N PRO A 23 -5.52 -4.77 -0.83
CA PRO A 23 -4.97 -3.42 -0.79
C PRO A 23 -6.03 -2.41 -0.33
N PRO A 24 -5.62 -1.31 0.33
CA PRO A 24 -6.49 -0.16 0.53
C PRO A 24 -7.17 0.25 -0.78
N SER A 25 -8.46 0.60 -0.71
CA SER A 25 -9.22 1.06 -1.87
C SER A 25 -8.73 2.41 -2.39
N LEU A 26 -8.08 3.20 -1.54
CA LEU A 26 -7.47 4.48 -1.87
C LEU A 26 -6.06 4.29 -2.44
N SER A 27 -5.65 5.15 -3.38
CA SER A 27 -4.31 5.14 -3.98
C SER A 27 -3.93 6.54 -4.44
N GLY A 28 -2.63 6.83 -4.51
CA GLY A 28 -2.14 8.11 -5.01
C GLY A 28 -1.77 9.11 -3.91
N LEU A 29 -1.83 10.40 -4.26
CA LEU A 29 -1.54 11.50 -3.34
C LEU A 29 -2.72 11.74 -2.40
N VAL A 30 -2.43 11.89 -1.10
CA VAL A 30 -3.42 12.20 -0.06
C VAL A 30 -2.84 13.25 0.90
N ASN A 31 -3.70 13.89 1.70
CA ASN A 31 -3.22 14.75 2.79
C ASN A 31 -2.58 13.92 3.93
N ALA A 32 -1.76 14.55 4.76
CA ALA A 32 -1.00 13.85 5.80
C ALA A 32 -1.89 13.22 6.89
N ALA A 33 -3.04 13.83 7.20
CA ALA A 33 -3.99 13.26 8.16
C ALA A 33 -4.58 11.93 7.66
N ARG A 34 -4.98 11.90 6.38
CA ARG A 34 -5.53 10.71 5.73
C ARG A 34 -4.46 9.63 5.54
N PHE A 35 -3.23 10.03 5.17
CA PHE A 35 -2.09 9.14 5.12
C PHE A 35 -1.86 8.44 6.47
N ARG A 36 -1.78 9.22 7.56
CA ARG A 36 -1.56 8.71 8.91
C ARG A 36 -2.64 7.69 9.29
N GLN A 37 -3.91 8.04 9.06
CA GLN A 37 -5.02 7.17 9.39
C GLN A 37 -4.86 5.79 8.73
N ILE A 38 -4.62 5.76 7.41
CA ILE A 38 -4.51 4.50 6.66
C ILE A 38 -3.25 3.72 7.06
N ALA A 39 -2.13 4.42 7.24
CA ALA A 39 -0.88 3.79 7.64
C ALA A 39 -0.99 3.15 9.04
N ALA A 40 -1.62 3.84 10.01
CA ALA A 40 -1.85 3.34 11.36
C ALA A 40 -2.78 2.12 11.35
N GLU A 41 -3.93 2.20 10.66
CA GLU A 41 -4.90 1.09 10.55
C GLU A 41 -4.29 -0.20 9.97
N ARG A 42 -3.23 -0.09 9.17
CA ARG A 42 -2.60 -1.23 8.49
C ARG A 42 -1.36 -1.76 9.18
N ILE A 43 -0.66 -0.93 9.95
CA ILE A 43 0.49 -1.37 10.77
C ILE A 43 0.01 -2.03 12.07
N ASP A 44 -1.11 -1.57 12.64
CA ASP A 44 -1.74 -2.13 13.84
C ASP A 44 -2.35 -3.54 13.60
N GLN A 45 -2.41 -4.00 12.35
CA GLN A 45 -2.80 -5.38 12.00
C GLN A 45 -1.63 -6.35 12.24
N ASP A 46 -1.14 -6.40 13.48
CA ASP A 46 -0.16 -7.37 13.96
C ASP A 46 -0.68 -8.80 13.70
N GLY A 47 -0.07 -9.48 12.73
CA GLY A 47 -0.49 -10.81 12.25
C GLY A 47 -1.04 -10.86 10.82
N SER A 48 -1.17 -9.72 10.12
CA SER A 48 -1.40 -9.73 8.67
C SER A 48 -0.19 -10.36 7.98
N ALA A 49 -0.42 -11.41 7.17
CA ALA A 49 0.63 -12.04 6.37
C ALA A 49 1.21 -11.12 5.27
N VAL A 50 0.64 -9.93 5.07
CA VAL A 50 1.08 -8.96 4.07
C VAL A 50 1.90 -7.85 4.71
N GLU A 51 3.22 -7.97 4.61
CA GLU A 51 4.15 -6.90 4.98
C GLU A 51 3.87 -5.63 4.17
N SER A 52 3.81 -4.49 4.84
CA SER A 52 3.74 -3.18 4.21
C SER A 52 4.92 -2.32 4.64
N ALA A 53 5.24 -1.28 3.87
CA ALA A 53 6.32 -0.36 4.18
C ALA A 53 5.78 1.06 4.32
N VAL A 54 6.14 1.74 5.41
CA VAL A 54 5.98 3.19 5.53
C VAL A 54 7.36 3.83 5.51
N LEU A 55 7.54 4.80 4.63
CA LEU A 55 8.82 5.42 4.34
C LEU A 55 8.73 6.93 4.51
N ALA A 56 9.80 7.51 5.04
CA ALA A 56 10.10 8.93 4.97
C ALA A 56 11.27 9.14 4.00
N LEU A 57 11.07 9.94 2.96
CA LEU A 57 12.08 10.27 1.97
C LEU A 57 12.39 11.76 2.07
N GLN A 58 13.68 12.06 2.20
CA GLN A 58 14.18 13.43 2.25
C GLN A 58 14.57 13.87 0.84
N PRO A 59 13.90 14.89 0.26
CA PRO A 59 14.33 15.46 -1.01
C PRO A 59 15.78 15.96 -0.91
N VAL A 60 16.54 15.80 -1.99
CA VAL A 60 17.89 16.37 -2.10
C VAL A 60 17.86 17.89 -1.92
N ALA A 61 18.95 18.46 -1.44
CA ALA A 61 19.09 19.90 -1.29
C ALA A 61 18.72 20.66 -2.58
N GLY A 62 17.84 21.65 -2.46
CA GLY A 62 17.36 22.46 -3.60
C GLY A 62 16.08 21.95 -4.26
N LEU A 63 15.59 20.76 -3.92
CA LEU A 63 14.27 20.28 -4.33
C LEU A 63 13.28 20.31 -3.15
N ARG A 64 12.05 20.76 -3.43
CA ARG A 64 10.93 20.64 -2.49
C ARG A 64 10.22 19.29 -2.67
N ALA A 65 9.60 18.79 -1.60
CA ALA A 65 8.89 17.51 -1.64
C ALA A 65 7.81 17.47 -2.74
N GLU A 66 7.07 18.56 -2.92
CA GLU A 66 6.03 18.69 -3.94
C GLU A 66 6.59 18.54 -5.36
N GLN A 67 7.80 19.07 -5.61
CA GLN A 67 8.47 18.95 -6.90
C GLN A 67 8.90 17.49 -7.16
N THR A 68 9.40 16.80 -6.14
CA THR A 68 9.75 15.38 -6.28
C THR A 68 8.51 14.51 -6.55
N LEU A 69 7.36 14.85 -5.94
CA LEU A 69 6.09 14.16 -6.17
C LEU A 69 5.56 14.33 -7.59
N GLN A 70 5.96 15.37 -8.32
CA GLN A 70 5.65 15.46 -9.75
C GLN A 70 6.25 14.28 -10.54
N GLN A 71 7.30 13.63 -10.04
CA GLN A 71 7.90 12.46 -10.69
C GLN A 71 7.26 11.14 -10.27
N LEU A 72 6.38 11.15 -9.26
CA LEU A 72 5.72 9.96 -8.73
C LEU A 72 4.68 9.39 -9.71
N ARG A 73 4.67 8.06 -9.84
CA ARG A 73 3.73 7.27 -10.64
C ARG A 73 3.26 6.07 -9.84
N ILE A 74 2.21 6.28 -9.05
CA ILE A 74 1.52 5.18 -8.39
C ILE A 74 0.68 4.43 -9.42
N ARG A 75 1.02 3.16 -9.64
CA ARG A 75 0.31 2.26 -10.58
C ARG A 75 -0.45 1.14 -9.87
N ARG A 76 -0.04 0.82 -8.65
CA ARG A 76 -0.63 -0.26 -7.86
C ARG A 76 -1.68 0.33 -6.93
N GLN A 77 -2.79 -0.39 -6.82
CA GLN A 77 -3.80 -0.08 -5.84
C GLN A 77 -3.23 -0.32 -4.44
N GLY A 78 -3.50 0.61 -3.51
CA GLY A 78 -3.09 0.54 -2.12
C GLY A 78 -1.85 1.35 -1.77
N ASP A 79 -1.09 1.81 -2.76
CA ASP A 79 0.09 2.66 -2.53
C ASP A 79 -0.33 4.13 -2.39
N LEU A 80 0.21 4.80 -1.37
CA LEU A 80 -0.15 6.16 -1.01
C LEU A 80 1.08 7.03 -0.80
N ALA A 81 0.91 8.32 -1.01
CA ALA A 81 1.95 9.31 -0.78
C ALA A 81 1.38 10.61 -0.21
N CYS A 82 2.13 11.28 0.66
CA CYS A 82 1.83 12.64 1.11
C CYS A 82 3.10 13.44 1.33
N VAL A 83 2.97 14.76 1.48
CA VAL A 83 4.05 15.59 2.05
C VAL A 83 3.79 15.76 3.54
N TYR A 84 4.85 15.65 4.34
CA TYR A 84 4.81 15.96 5.76
C TYR A 84 6.15 16.58 6.19
N ARG A 85 6.11 17.81 6.71
CA ARG A 85 7.31 18.56 7.15
C ARG A 85 8.42 18.59 6.09
N GLY A 86 8.07 18.99 4.86
CA GLY A 86 9.03 19.06 3.74
C GLY A 86 9.60 17.73 3.24
N GLN A 87 9.07 16.59 3.71
CA GLN A 87 9.49 15.26 3.27
C GLN A 87 8.36 14.53 2.57
N VAL A 88 8.71 13.62 1.66
CA VAL A 88 7.74 12.69 1.08
C VAL A 88 7.53 11.53 2.03
N ARG A 89 6.27 11.22 2.33
CA ARG A 89 5.87 10.00 3.03
C ARG A 89 5.25 9.04 2.03
N LEU A 90 5.68 7.78 2.06
CA LEU A 90 5.10 6.71 1.23
C LEU A 90 4.57 5.59 2.11
N PHE A 91 3.39 5.08 1.76
CA PHE A 91 2.88 3.82 2.25
C PHE A 91 2.78 2.88 1.05
N LEU A 92 3.47 1.74 1.13
CA LEU A 92 3.54 0.75 0.06
C LEU A 92 2.93 -0.56 0.55
N PHE A 93 1.78 -0.92 0.01
CA PHE A 93 1.06 -2.13 0.40
C PHE A 93 1.75 -3.37 -0.17
N GLY A 94 1.94 -4.40 0.64
CA GLY A 94 2.61 -5.64 0.19
C GLY A 94 4.10 -5.46 -0.11
N CYS A 95 4.72 -4.37 0.35
CA CYS A 95 6.13 -4.08 0.15
C CYS A 95 6.98 -4.61 1.30
N ARG A 96 7.64 -5.75 1.03
CA ARG A 96 8.63 -6.36 1.93
C ARG A 96 9.89 -5.52 2.05
N ARG A 97 10.66 -5.75 3.13
CA ARG A 97 11.87 -4.97 3.43
C ARG A 97 12.92 -4.97 2.33
N ASP A 98 13.15 -6.12 1.71
CA ASP A 98 14.11 -6.35 0.63
C ASP A 98 13.66 -5.78 -0.72
N ALA A 99 12.36 -5.52 -0.90
CA ALA A 99 11.80 -5.01 -2.15
C ALA A 99 11.72 -3.48 -2.22
N VAL A 100 12.06 -2.74 -1.15
CA VAL A 100 11.87 -1.28 -1.08
C VAL A 100 12.62 -0.55 -2.19
N GLU A 101 13.92 -0.83 -2.35
CA GLU A 101 14.78 -0.18 -3.35
C GLU A 101 14.22 -0.35 -4.77
N GLN A 102 13.76 -1.58 -5.09
CA GLN A 102 13.14 -1.88 -6.36
C GLN A 102 11.79 -1.16 -6.51
N ALA A 103 10.98 -1.08 -5.45
CA ALA A 103 9.72 -0.36 -5.47
C ALA A 103 9.94 1.14 -5.75
N LEU A 104 10.89 1.78 -5.06
CA LEU A 104 11.25 3.18 -5.29
C LEU A 104 11.72 3.42 -6.73
N GLY A 105 12.53 2.52 -7.28
CA GLY A 105 12.97 2.60 -8.69
C GLY A 105 11.83 2.53 -9.72
N ASN A 106 10.69 1.93 -9.36
CA ASN A 106 9.52 1.83 -10.24
C ASN A 106 8.49 2.94 -10.01
N LEU A 107 8.49 3.55 -8.83
CA LEU A 107 7.53 4.59 -8.45
C LEU A 107 7.85 5.93 -9.06
N PHE A 108 9.13 6.26 -9.28
CA PHE A 108 9.53 7.55 -9.82
C PHE A 108 9.94 7.45 -11.29
N ARG A 109 9.61 8.48 -12.07
CA ARG A 109 10.03 8.58 -13.48
C ARG A 109 11.54 8.73 -13.64
N LEU A 110 12.16 9.44 -12.72
CA LEU A 110 13.60 9.63 -12.64
C LEU A 110 14.18 8.66 -11.60
N PRO A 111 15.48 8.31 -11.68
CA PRO A 111 16.13 7.53 -10.64
C PRO A 111 15.89 8.17 -9.27
N TRP A 112 15.29 7.41 -8.34
CA TRP A 112 14.84 7.99 -7.08
C TRP A 112 16.00 8.61 -6.25
N ARG A 113 17.22 8.12 -6.44
CA ARG A 113 18.45 8.64 -5.81
C ARG A 113 18.88 10.01 -6.34
N GLU A 114 18.36 10.47 -7.47
CA GLU A 114 18.53 11.84 -7.94
C GLU A 114 17.53 12.81 -7.30
N LEU A 115 16.44 12.27 -6.73
CA LEU A 115 15.36 13.04 -6.12
C LEU A 115 15.49 13.11 -4.60
N PHE A 116 16.05 12.07 -3.98
CA PHE A 116 16.11 11.92 -2.52
C PHE A 116 17.51 11.53 -2.05
N ASP A 117 17.93 12.10 -0.91
CA ASP A 117 19.19 11.75 -0.24
C ASP A 117 19.16 10.34 0.38
N GLY A 118 17.95 9.80 0.58
CA GLY A 118 17.73 8.48 1.16
C GLY A 118 16.30 8.30 1.62
N TYR A 119 16.05 7.18 2.30
CA TYR A 119 14.79 6.91 2.96
C TYR A 119 14.99 6.30 4.34
N GLN A 120 14.03 6.53 5.22
CA GLN A 120 13.90 5.87 6.51
C GLN A 120 12.59 5.09 6.56
N ARG A 121 12.62 3.85 7.06
CA ARG A 121 11.38 3.12 7.39
C ARG A 121 10.84 3.66 8.71
N LEU A 122 9.58 4.04 8.71
CA LEU A 122 8.88 4.53 9.89
C LEU A 122 8.30 3.37 10.68
N ALA A 123 8.47 3.43 11.99
CA ALA A 123 7.78 2.55 12.92
C ALA A 123 6.39 3.12 13.28
N GLU A 124 5.60 2.32 13.98
CA GLU A 124 4.26 2.72 14.42
C GLU A 124 4.26 4.05 15.20
N TYR A 125 5.22 4.23 16.12
CA TYR A 125 5.33 5.46 16.92
C TYR A 125 5.64 6.69 16.05
N ASP A 126 6.42 6.55 14.97
CA ASP A 126 6.72 7.66 14.06
C ASP A 126 5.46 8.12 13.32
N ILE A 127 4.58 7.17 12.98
CA ILE A 127 3.32 7.42 12.29
C ILE A 127 2.32 8.04 13.24
N ALA A 128 2.20 7.51 14.46
CA ALA A 128 1.36 8.09 15.51
C ALA A 128 1.75 9.53 15.82
N ALA A 129 3.04 9.87 15.76
CA ALA A 129 3.56 11.22 15.97
C ALA A 129 3.25 12.22 14.82
N MET A 130 2.70 11.76 13.68
CA MET A 130 2.33 12.65 12.58
C MET A 130 1.13 13.53 12.94
N ASN A 131 1.37 14.74 13.45
CA ASN A 131 0.28 15.67 13.80
C ASN A 131 -0.22 16.47 12.58
N PRO A 132 -1.55 16.66 12.43
CA PRO A 132 -2.13 17.31 11.24
C PRO A 132 -1.72 18.78 11.11
N SER A 133 -1.42 19.45 12.23
CA SER A 133 -0.91 20.83 12.27
C SER A 133 0.50 21.00 11.68
N GLY A 134 1.20 19.90 11.39
CA GLY A 134 2.50 19.89 10.71
C GLY A 134 2.43 19.58 9.22
N SER A 135 1.23 19.50 8.65
CA SER A 135 1.03 19.44 7.21
C SER A 135 1.31 20.82 6.64
N ASP A 136 2.15 20.92 5.61
CA ASP A 136 2.38 22.21 4.94
C ASP A 136 1.04 22.72 4.38
N PRO A 137 0.66 23.99 4.64
CA PRO A 137 -0.62 24.56 4.22
C PRO A 137 -0.80 24.59 2.69
N ASP A 138 0.28 24.42 1.92
CA ASP A 138 0.28 24.47 0.46
C ASP A 138 -0.24 23.19 -0.22
N VAL A 139 -0.47 22.10 0.51
CA VAL A 139 -0.94 20.81 -0.07
C VAL A 139 -2.46 20.71 -0.13
N GLU A 140 -3.19 21.61 0.55
CA GLU A 140 -4.67 21.69 0.48
C GLU A 140 -5.17 22.07 -0.94
N LEU A 141 -4.28 22.51 -1.83
CA LEU A 141 -4.61 22.96 -3.19
C LEU A 141 -4.56 21.86 -4.26
N LEU A 142 -4.22 20.61 -3.91
CA LEU A 142 -4.45 19.51 -4.85
C LEU A 142 -5.95 19.21 -4.84
N PRO A 143 -6.68 19.39 -5.95
CA PRO A 143 -8.11 19.12 -5.97
C PRO A 143 -8.34 17.70 -5.49
N GLU A 144 -9.22 17.54 -4.51
CA GLU A 144 -9.73 16.22 -4.14
C GLU A 144 -10.08 15.51 -5.44
N ALA A 145 -9.45 14.35 -5.68
CA ALA A 145 -9.78 13.53 -6.83
C ALA A 145 -11.31 13.43 -6.86
N PRO A 146 -11.96 13.82 -7.97
CA PRO A 146 -13.41 13.93 -8.00
C PRO A 146 -13.96 12.62 -7.49
N VAL A 147 -14.79 12.69 -6.45
CA VAL A 147 -15.55 11.57 -5.92
C VAL A 147 -16.24 10.97 -7.13
N ALA A 148 -15.68 9.89 -7.66
CA ALA A 148 -16.30 9.15 -8.74
C ALA A 148 -17.59 8.63 -8.15
N LEU A 149 -18.70 9.24 -8.55
CA LEU A 149 -20.04 8.72 -8.35
C LEU A 149 -19.99 7.22 -8.70
N PRO A 150 -20.64 6.34 -7.93
CA PRO A 150 -20.65 4.94 -8.28
C PRO A 150 -21.38 4.82 -9.62
N ALA A 151 -20.61 4.63 -10.69
CA ALA A 151 -21.12 4.06 -11.90
C ALA A 151 -21.54 2.65 -11.52
N VAL A 152 -22.85 2.45 -11.33
CA VAL A 152 -23.47 1.14 -11.27
C VAL A 152 -23.20 0.50 -12.64
N ALA A 153 -22.05 -0.17 -12.76
CA ALA A 153 -21.82 -1.08 -13.86
C ALA A 153 -22.86 -2.19 -13.73
N PRO A 154 -23.55 -2.59 -14.81
CA PRO A 154 -24.45 -3.73 -14.76
C PRO A 154 -23.63 -4.93 -14.28
N VAL A 155 -24.20 -5.64 -13.31
CA VAL A 155 -23.70 -6.91 -12.79
C VAL A 155 -23.31 -7.78 -13.98
N ARG A 156 -22.01 -7.90 -14.24
CA ARG A 156 -21.51 -8.98 -15.09
C ARG A 156 -21.81 -10.24 -14.32
N GLU A 157 -22.66 -11.08 -14.89
CA GLU A 157 -22.95 -12.42 -14.39
C GLU A 157 -21.66 -13.07 -13.88
N ALA A 158 -21.72 -13.55 -12.65
CA ALA A 158 -20.65 -14.31 -12.05
C ALA A 158 -20.25 -15.44 -13.01
N PRO A 159 -18.95 -15.69 -13.24
CA PRO A 159 -18.56 -16.95 -13.85
C PRO A 159 -19.14 -18.06 -12.97
N ALA A 160 -19.90 -18.97 -13.60
CA ALA A 160 -20.49 -20.10 -12.91
C ALA A 160 -19.43 -20.75 -12.01
N VAL A 161 -19.76 -20.90 -10.73
CA VAL A 161 -18.91 -21.60 -9.77
C VAL A 161 -18.61 -22.97 -10.37
N VAL A 162 -17.40 -23.15 -10.88
CA VAL A 162 -16.96 -24.42 -11.44
C VAL A 162 -16.85 -25.35 -10.25
N ALA A 163 -17.78 -26.32 -10.16
CA ALA A 163 -17.73 -27.36 -9.15
C ALA A 163 -16.32 -27.98 -9.15
N PRO A 164 -15.66 -28.12 -7.98
CA PRO A 164 -14.31 -28.63 -7.93
C PRO A 164 -14.26 -30.02 -8.57
N LYS A 165 -13.48 -30.14 -9.65
CA LYS A 165 -13.33 -31.40 -10.36
C LYS A 165 -12.51 -32.36 -9.48
N PRO A 166 -13.05 -33.53 -9.09
CA PRO A 166 -12.30 -34.46 -8.27
C PRO A 166 -11.07 -34.95 -9.03
N LEU A 167 -9.89 -34.68 -8.49
CA LEU A 167 -8.62 -35.22 -8.99
C LEU A 167 -8.56 -36.71 -8.64
N ARG A 168 -8.73 -37.57 -9.65
CA ARG A 168 -8.37 -38.99 -9.56
C ARG A 168 -6.87 -39.09 -9.77
N LEU A 169 -6.13 -39.33 -8.68
CA LEU A 169 -4.73 -39.72 -8.78
C LEU A 169 -4.71 -41.15 -9.36
N GLY A 170 -4.15 -41.31 -10.56
CA GLY A 170 -4.15 -42.57 -11.27
C GLY A 170 -3.46 -43.68 -10.48
N ASP A 171 -4.14 -44.80 -10.31
CA ASP A 171 -3.51 -46.08 -9.99
C ASP A 171 -2.80 -46.54 -11.27
N THR A 172 -1.47 -46.44 -11.26
CA THR A 172 -0.63 -47.21 -12.17
C THR A 172 -0.17 -48.43 -11.38
N ALA A 173 -0.74 -49.58 -11.73
CA ALA A 173 -0.17 -50.90 -11.46
C ALA A 173 0.59 -51.36 -12.71
#